data_AF-A0A947Z843-F1
#
_entry.id   AF-A0A947Z843-F1
#
_cell.length_a   1.000
_cell.length_b   1.000
_cell.length_c   1.000
_cell.angle_alpha   90.00
_cell.angle_beta   90.00
_cell.angle_gamma   90.00
#
_symmetry.space_group_name_H-M   'P 1'
#
loop_
_entity.id
_entity.type
_entity.pdbx_description
1 polymer ?
#
loop_
_entity_poly.entity_id
_entity_poly.type
_entity_poly.pdbx_seq_one_letter_code
_entity_poly.pdbx_strand_id
1 'polypeptide(L)'
;MKSRFFSLIAVALFFVFVVGCDDDDSNNTNNVNNVNNTNNVNNTNNVNNTNNVNNTNNVTPVCGNGIIEGDETCDGTAVVTDTCMDFSYTGGDLGCNETCDAFVTDACEIGDGSVGASCRLAEDCTITDLTNECYTTFSVMGMNIVLPGGYCSAACDPDATTDECAADGGECYVNTQAGITGMCFKTCTDASECRTGYNCGVITGTSTYCLPPFSK
;
A
#
# COMPACT_ATOMS: atom_id res chain seq x y z
N MET A 1 8.60 -26.95 106.56
CA MET A 1 7.57 -27.92 106.15
C MET A 1 6.41 -27.12 105.58
N LYS A 2 5.86 -27.26 104.37
CA LYS A 2 5.82 -28.26 103.31
C LYS A 2 5.51 -27.46 102.02
N SER A 3 6.33 -27.58 100.99
CA SER A 3 6.06 -28.43 99.82
C SER A 3 4.89 -27.98 98.94
N ARG A 4 5.27 -27.41 97.78
CA ARG A 4 4.82 -27.73 96.41
C ARG A 4 3.31 -27.87 96.16
N PHE A 5 2.75 -27.08 95.23
CA PHE A 5 2.41 -27.54 93.88
C PHE A 5 1.71 -26.41 93.08
N PHE A 6 2.23 -26.15 91.88
CA PHE A 6 1.50 -25.83 90.63
C PHE A 6 0.55 -24.62 90.66
N SER A 7 0.71 -23.61 89.82
CA SER A 7 0.84 -23.72 88.38
C SER A 7 1.05 -22.32 87.83
N LEU A 8 1.81 -22.25 86.72
CA LEU A 8 1.75 -21.18 85.73
C LEU A 8 2.30 -19.80 86.15
N ILE A 9 3.29 -19.37 85.37
CA ILE A 9 3.64 -17.96 85.10
C ILE A 9 4.50 -17.31 86.19
N ALA A 10 5.82 -17.50 86.09
CA ALA A 10 6.78 -16.40 86.24
C ALA A 10 8.22 -16.90 86.05
N VAL A 11 8.86 -16.34 85.01
CA VAL A 11 10.23 -15.84 85.09
C VAL A 11 11.35 -16.90 84.97
N ALA A 12 11.82 -16.99 83.72
CA ALA A 12 13.22 -16.73 83.37
C ALA A 12 14.28 -17.69 83.91
N LEU A 13 14.30 -18.92 83.38
CA LEU A 13 15.53 -19.69 83.29
C LEU A 13 15.71 -20.22 81.87
N PHE A 14 16.51 -19.46 81.11
CA PHE A 14 17.73 -20.01 80.55
C PHE A 14 17.54 -21.18 79.56
N PHE A 15 16.83 -20.91 78.46
CA PHE A 15 17.13 -21.56 77.18
C PHE A 15 17.47 -20.46 76.19
N VAL A 16 18.77 -20.17 76.09
CA VAL A 16 19.61 -20.61 74.98
C VAL A 16 19.38 -19.69 73.78
N PHE A 17 20.27 -18.70 73.75
CA PHE A 17 20.96 -18.19 72.58
C PHE A 17 20.18 -18.13 71.26
N VAL A 18 19.72 -16.90 71.00
CA VAL A 18 20.02 -16.13 69.78
C VAL A 18 20.22 -16.99 68.52
N VAL A 19 19.12 -17.31 67.85
CA VAL A 19 19.08 -17.30 66.39
C VAL A 19 17.97 -16.32 66.03
N GLY A 20 18.32 -15.03 66.07
CA GLY A 20 17.55 -14.04 65.34
C GLY A 20 17.64 -14.41 63.85
N CYS A 21 16.53 -14.27 63.14
CA CYS A 21 16.55 -14.31 61.69
C CYS A 21 17.60 -13.33 61.18
N ASP A 22 18.34 -13.80 60.20
CA ASP A 22 19.23 -13.05 59.34
C ASP A 22 18.42 -11.88 58.75
N ASP A 23 18.60 -10.67 59.29
CA ASP A 23 18.23 -9.44 58.59
C ASP A 23 19.27 -9.27 57.48
N ASP A 24 19.07 -10.06 56.42
CA ASP A 24 19.71 -9.83 55.15
C ASP A 24 19.01 -8.61 54.54
N ASP A 25 19.32 -7.42 55.07
CA ASP A 25 19.34 -6.18 54.30
C ASP A 25 20.53 -6.25 53.32
N SER A 26 20.56 -7.34 52.54
CA SER A 26 21.18 -7.32 51.24
C SER A 26 20.35 -6.31 50.47
N ASN A 27 20.95 -5.15 50.27
CA ASN A 27 20.59 -4.19 49.25
C ASN A 27 20.62 -4.90 47.88
N ASN A 28 19.64 -5.76 47.61
CA ASN A 28 19.42 -6.32 46.30
C ASN A 28 18.37 -5.46 45.64
N THR A 29 18.88 -4.35 45.14
CA THR A 29 18.35 -3.60 44.03
C THR A 29 18.22 -4.51 42.80
N ASN A 30 17.32 -5.49 42.83
CA ASN A 30 16.96 -6.29 41.66
C ASN A 30 15.82 -5.65 40.84
N ASN A 31 15.73 -4.33 40.94
CA ASN A 31 15.20 -3.48 39.90
C ASN A 31 16.17 -2.33 39.60
N VAL A 32 17.46 -2.65 39.50
CA VAL A 32 18.40 -1.82 38.75
C VAL A 32 18.71 -2.59 37.49
N ASN A 33 17.95 -2.25 36.45
CA ASN A 33 18.29 -2.37 35.04
C ASN A 33 19.33 -3.45 34.73
N ASN A 34 18.86 -4.66 34.46
CA ASN A 34 19.65 -5.75 33.93
C ASN A 34 20.19 -5.37 32.54
N VAL A 35 21.33 -4.66 32.51
CA VAL A 35 22.03 -4.23 31.31
C VAL A 35 22.94 -5.35 30.75
N ASN A 36 22.83 -6.62 31.19
CA ASN A 36 23.64 -7.69 30.57
C ASN A 36 23.13 -9.15 30.68
N ASN A 37 21.83 -9.42 30.56
CA ASN A 37 21.38 -10.81 30.34
C ASN A 37 21.01 -11.05 28.88
N THR A 38 21.95 -11.58 28.13
CA THR A 38 21.84 -11.96 26.71
C THR A 38 20.94 -13.19 26.47
N ASN A 39 20.10 -13.64 27.41
CA ASN A 39 19.29 -14.86 27.23
C ASN A 39 17.95 -14.92 27.99
N ASN A 40 17.14 -13.85 27.97
CA ASN A 40 15.72 -13.96 28.35
C ASN A 40 14.81 -13.98 27.11
N VAL A 41 14.59 -15.17 26.57
CA VAL A 41 13.84 -15.44 25.32
C VAL A 41 12.31 -15.29 25.49
N ASN A 42 11.80 -14.96 26.68
CA ASN A 42 10.35 -14.94 26.96
C ASN A 42 9.80 -13.61 27.56
N ASN A 43 10.35 -12.45 27.20
CA ASN A 43 9.73 -11.17 27.58
C ASN A 43 9.28 -10.36 26.35
N THR A 44 8.03 -10.57 25.94
CA THR A 44 7.41 -10.00 24.73
C THR A 44 7.06 -8.51 24.83
N ASN A 45 7.40 -7.80 25.93
CA ASN A 45 7.01 -6.39 26.16
C ASN A 45 8.13 -5.51 26.77
N ASN A 46 9.41 -5.75 26.48
CA ASN A 46 10.48 -4.81 26.89
C ASN A 46 10.89 -3.87 25.74
N VAL A 47 10.37 -2.64 25.78
CA VAL A 47 10.60 -1.55 24.81
C VAL A 47 12.07 -1.09 24.73
N ASN A 48 12.95 -1.59 25.61
CA ASN A 48 14.36 -1.17 25.69
C ASN A 48 15.37 -2.23 25.23
N ASN A 49 14.96 -3.32 24.56
CA ASN A 49 15.90 -4.31 24.03
C ASN A 49 16.09 -4.18 22.51
N THR A 50 17.07 -3.35 22.12
CA THR A 50 17.48 -3.10 20.73
C THR A 50 18.25 -4.26 20.07
N ASN A 51 18.48 -5.38 20.76
CA ASN A 51 19.22 -6.55 20.24
C ASN A 51 18.38 -7.84 20.15
N ASN A 52 17.05 -7.76 20.25
CA ASN A 52 16.18 -8.92 20.03
C ASN A 52 15.69 -8.96 18.56
N VAL A 53 16.33 -9.80 17.76
CA VAL A 53 15.93 -10.13 16.37
C VAL A 53 14.50 -10.66 16.22
N ASN A 54 13.80 -10.98 17.31
CA ASN A 54 12.40 -11.43 17.31
C ASN A 54 11.42 -10.41 17.93
N ASN A 55 11.83 -9.14 18.10
CA ASN A 55 10.94 -8.09 18.60
C ASN A 55 10.25 -7.35 17.43
N THR A 56 9.04 -7.77 17.09
CA THR A 56 8.21 -7.19 16.02
C THR A 56 7.64 -5.80 16.35
N ASN A 57 7.93 -5.23 17.53
CA ASN A 57 7.33 -3.98 18.02
C ASN A 57 8.33 -2.80 18.11
N ASN A 58 9.57 -2.97 17.63
CA ASN A 58 10.56 -1.90 17.55
C ASN A 58 11.50 -2.10 16.36
N VAL A 59 10.92 -2.28 15.18
CA VAL A 59 11.69 -2.37 13.94
C VAL A 59 11.69 -0.99 13.32
N THR A 60 12.86 -0.34 13.28
CA THR A 60 13.09 0.74 12.31
C THR A 60 12.88 0.12 10.93
N PRO A 61 11.90 0.58 10.14
CA PRO A 61 11.63 0.02 8.81
C PRO A 61 12.89 0.04 7.95
N VAL A 62 13.16 -1.05 7.23
CA VAL A 62 14.33 -1.19 6.35
C VAL A 62 13.87 -1.58 4.96
N CYS A 63 13.72 -0.56 4.11
CA CYS A 63 13.37 -0.76 2.73
C CYS A 63 14.38 -1.65 1.98
N GLY A 64 13.87 -2.61 1.23
CA GLY A 64 14.61 -3.58 0.43
C GLY A 64 14.95 -4.87 1.17
N ASN A 65 14.35 -5.12 2.35
CA ASN A 65 14.56 -6.34 3.13
C ASN A 65 13.53 -7.46 2.79
N GLY A 66 12.55 -7.17 1.94
CA GLY A 66 11.48 -8.08 1.51
C GLY A 66 10.36 -8.28 2.53
N ILE A 67 10.26 -7.42 3.55
CA ILE A 67 9.25 -7.47 4.61
C ILE A 67 8.65 -6.08 4.72
N ILE A 68 7.32 -5.96 4.61
CA ILE A 68 6.64 -4.67 4.79
C ILE A 68 6.54 -4.36 6.29
N GLU A 69 7.22 -3.31 6.74
CA GLU A 69 7.34 -2.90 8.14
C GLU A 69 6.95 -1.43 8.36
N GLY A 70 6.28 -1.15 9.48
CA GLY A 70 5.92 0.23 9.86
C GLY A 70 5.02 0.90 8.82
N ASP A 71 5.55 1.97 8.21
CA ASP A 71 4.85 2.81 7.22
C ASP A 71 5.23 2.48 5.76
N GLU A 72 5.92 1.36 5.52
CA GLU A 72 6.24 0.91 4.17
C GLU A 72 4.96 0.52 3.40
N THR A 73 4.84 1.03 2.18
CA THR A 73 3.74 0.69 1.25
C THR A 73 3.99 -0.66 0.56
N CYS A 74 5.26 -0.99 0.36
CA CYS A 74 5.76 -2.22 -0.23
C CYS A 74 7.23 -2.40 0.19
N ASP A 75 7.82 -3.57 -0.05
CA ASP A 75 9.26 -3.80 0.05
C ASP A 75 9.74 -4.79 -1.03
N GLY A 76 10.46 -4.28 -2.03
CA GLY A 76 10.93 -5.09 -3.14
C GLY A 76 9.78 -5.71 -3.94
N THR A 77 9.64 -7.04 -3.90
CA THR A 77 8.49 -7.77 -4.47
C THR A 77 7.41 -8.09 -3.45
N ALA A 78 7.65 -7.80 -2.17
CA ALA A 78 6.62 -7.86 -1.14
C ALA A 78 5.72 -6.64 -1.32
N VAL A 79 4.63 -6.81 -2.06
CA VAL A 79 3.56 -5.85 -2.18
C VAL A 79 2.41 -6.27 -1.26
N VAL A 80 1.54 -5.33 -0.89
CA VAL A 80 0.25 -5.64 -0.25
C VAL A 80 -0.65 -6.43 -1.23
N THR A 81 -1.97 -6.43 -1.02
CA THR A 81 -2.92 -7.09 -1.93
C THR A 81 -3.03 -6.41 -3.31
N ASP A 82 -2.32 -5.31 -3.53
CA ASP A 82 -2.36 -4.54 -4.77
C ASP A 82 -1.54 -5.19 -5.89
N THR A 83 -2.00 -4.97 -7.11
CA THR A 83 -1.48 -5.53 -8.35
C THR A 83 -1.40 -4.44 -9.42
N CYS A 84 -0.68 -4.68 -10.51
CA CYS A 84 -0.69 -3.77 -11.66
C CYS A 84 -2.10 -3.47 -12.21
N MET A 85 -3.05 -4.39 -12.04
CA MET A 85 -4.44 -4.18 -12.45
C MET A 85 -5.16 -3.12 -11.61
N ASP A 86 -4.78 -2.92 -10.35
CA ASP A 86 -5.32 -1.87 -9.49
C ASP A 86 -4.90 -0.46 -9.99
N PHE A 87 -3.82 -0.39 -10.75
CA PHE A 87 -3.34 0.81 -11.44
C PHE A 87 -3.82 0.88 -12.90
N SER A 88 -4.80 0.05 -13.28
CA SER A 88 -5.41 -0.03 -14.62
C SER A 88 -4.47 -0.49 -15.75
N TYR A 89 -3.45 -1.28 -15.42
CA TYR A 89 -2.66 -2.06 -16.38
C TYR A 89 -3.30 -3.44 -16.62
N THR A 90 -2.81 -4.19 -17.62
CA THR A 90 -3.38 -5.50 -17.97
C THR A 90 -2.80 -6.65 -17.16
N GLY A 91 -1.64 -6.46 -16.52
CA GLY A 91 -0.91 -7.49 -15.81
C GLY A 91 0.49 -7.05 -15.44
N GLY A 92 1.40 -8.01 -15.26
CA GLY A 92 2.79 -7.78 -14.89
C GLY A 92 3.06 -7.74 -13.40
N ASP A 93 4.32 -7.42 -13.07
CA ASP A 93 4.81 -7.41 -11.69
C ASP A 93 4.83 -5.98 -11.14
N LEU A 94 4.16 -5.78 -10.00
CA LEU A 94 4.16 -4.49 -9.31
C LEU A 94 5.45 -4.37 -8.48
N GLY A 95 6.23 -3.33 -8.75
CA GLY A 95 7.48 -3.07 -8.04
C GLY A 95 7.29 -2.12 -6.86
N CYS A 96 8.35 -2.00 -6.06
CA CYS A 96 8.47 -1.01 -5.00
C CYS A 96 9.61 -0.03 -5.27
N ASN A 97 9.44 1.24 -4.93
CA ASN A 97 10.50 2.23 -5.10
C ASN A 97 11.60 2.07 -4.03
N GLU A 98 12.72 2.76 -4.22
CA GLU A 98 13.89 2.67 -3.33
C GLU A 98 13.64 3.19 -1.90
N THR A 99 12.56 3.92 -1.68
CA THR A 99 12.15 4.47 -0.38
C THR A 99 10.98 3.72 0.25
N CYS A 100 10.46 2.70 -0.41
CA CYS A 100 9.34 1.87 0.02
C CYS A 100 8.04 2.64 0.37
N ASP A 101 7.90 3.86 -0.14
CA ASP A 101 6.75 4.75 0.09
C ASP A 101 5.85 4.90 -1.15
N ALA A 102 6.21 4.26 -2.27
CA ALA A 102 5.38 4.20 -3.46
C ALA A 102 5.63 2.96 -4.31
N PHE A 103 4.59 2.52 -5.01
CA PHE A 103 4.69 1.48 -6.02
C PHE A 103 5.33 1.98 -7.32
N VAL A 104 6.02 1.07 -8.01
CA VAL A 104 6.63 1.29 -9.32
C VAL A 104 5.92 0.41 -10.33
N THR A 105 5.32 1.01 -11.37
CA THR A 105 4.54 0.29 -12.39
C THR A 105 5.33 0.00 -13.66
N ASP A 106 6.66 0.02 -13.58
CA ASP A 106 7.54 -0.08 -14.75
C ASP A 106 7.51 -1.46 -15.41
N ALA A 107 7.30 -2.50 -14.60
CA ALA A 107 7.14 -3.89 -15.04
C ALA A 107 5.67 -4.30 -15.20
N CYS A 108 4.74 -3.35 -15.10
CA CYS A 108 3.34 -3.61 -15.44
C CYS A 108 3.19 -3.73 -16.95
N GLU A 109 2.42 -4.73 -17.37
CA GLU A 109 2.12 -4.97 -18.77
C GLU A 109 1.12 -3.93 -19.30
N ILE A 110 1.43 -3.38 -20.46
CA ILE A 110 0.54 -2.48 -21.21
C ILE A 110 -0.38 -3.29 -22.14
N GLY A 111 -1.46 -2.66 -22.57
CA GLY A 111 -2.45 -3.27 -23.46
C GLY A 111 -1.95 -3.45 -24.90
N ASP A 112 -2.89 -3.75 -25.78
CA ASP A 112 -2.65 -4.03 -27.20
C ASP A 112 -2.34 -2.78 -28.06
N GLY A 113 -2.26 -1.60 -27.44
CA GLY A 113 -2.00 -0.33 -28.12
C GLY A 113 -3.20 0.28 -28.84
N SER A 114 -4.35 -0.40 -28.84
CA SER A 114 -5.62 0.08 -29.41
C SER A 114 -6.18 1.27 -28.62
N VAL A 115 -7.24 1.91 -29.13
CA VAL A 115 -7.90 3.00 -28.40
C VAL A 115 -8.37 2.52 -27.02
N GLY A 116 -7.98 3.26 -25.98
CA GLY A 116 -8.27 2.94 -24.58
C GLY A 116 -7.42 1.83 -23.95
N ALA A 117 -6.39 1.34 -24.63
CA ALA A 117 -5.35 0.52 -24.00
C ALA A 117 -4.55 1.33 -22.95
N SER A 118 -3.96 0.64 -21.98
CA SER A 118 -2.98 1.23 -21.06
C SER A 118 -1.67 1.54 -21.81
N CYS A 119 -0.98 2.59 -21.41
CA CYS A 119 0.24 3.06 -22.07
C CYS A 119 1.08 3.90 -21.10
N ARG A 120 2.35 4.08 -21.45
CA ARG A 120 3.30 4.96 -20.74
C ARG A 120 3.82 6.06 -21.67
N LEU A 121 3.99 5.74 -22.94
CA LEU A 121 4.48 6.62 -23.99
C LEU A 121 3.59 6.52 -25.23
N ALA A 122 3.69 7.50 -26.13
CA ALA A 122 2.97 7.50 -27.40
C ALA A 122 3.29 6.28 -28.29
N GLU A 123 4.52 5.77 -28.22
CA GLU A 123 4.98 4.61 -28.99
C GLU A 123 4.39 3.26 -28.54
N ASP A 124 3.78 3.22 -27.34
CA ASP A 124 3.04 2.05 -26.85
C ASP A 124 1.70 1.86 -27.57
N CYS A 125 1.20 2.92 -28.21
CA CYS A 125 -0.05 2.91 -28.93
C CYS A 125 0.17 2.54 -30.39
N THR A 126 -0.76 1.78 -30.95
CA THR A 126 -0.68 1.22 -32.32
C THR A 126 -1.83 1.67 -33.21
N ILE A 127 -2.51 2.75 -32.83
CA ILE A 127 -3.58 3.36 -33.62
C ILE A 127 -3.03 3.74 -34.99
N THR A 128 -3.75 3.37 -36.04
CA THR A 128 -3.27 3.49 -37.41
C THR A 128 -3.68 4.81 -38.04
N ASP A 129 -2.87 5.31 -38.98
CA ASP A 129 -3.13 6.53 -39.76
C ASP A 129 -3.34 7.83 -38.96
N LEU A 130 -3.11 7.82 -37.65
CA LEU A 130 -3.24 8.97 -36.76
C LEU A 130 -1.96 9.23 -35.95
N THR A 131 -1.91 10.36 -35.26
CA THR A 131 -0.82 10.69 -34.35
C THR A 131 -1.13 10.12 -32.97
N ASN A 132 -0.39 9.08 -32.60
CA ASN A 132 -0.57 8.37 -31.35
C ASN A 132 -0.14 9.23 -30.16
N GLU A 133 -0.94 9.20 -29.11
CA GLU A 133 -0.65 9.89 -27.86
C GLU A 133 -1.13 9.06 -26.67
N CYS A 134 -0.30 9.00 -25.64
CA CYS A 134 -0.66 8.37 -24.38
C CYS A 134 -1.14 9.44 -23.40
N TYR A 135 -2.45 9.55 -23.21
CA TYR A 135 -3.02 10.54 -22.31
C TYR A 135 -3.03 10.05 -20.88
N THR A 136 -2.43 10.82 -19.97
CA THR A 136 -2.48 10.57 -18.53
C THR A 136 -3.51 11.45 -17.82
N THR A 137 -3.95 12.51 -18.49
CA THR A 137 -5.01 13.40 -18.02
C THR A 137 -5.86 13.88 -19.19
N PHE A 138 -7.16 14.09 -18.93
CA PHE A 138 -8.10 14.66 -19.88
C PHE A 138 -8.88 15.78 -19.21
N SER A 139 -8.96 16.95 -19.86
CA SER A 139 -9.61 18.13 -19.28
C SER A 139 -10.95 18.40 -19.95
N VAL A 140 -12.04 18.38 -19.18
CA VAL A 140 -13.39 18.71 -19.67
C VAL A 140 -14.08 19.66 -18.70
N MET A 141 -14.65 20.74 -19.24
CA MET A 141 -15.39 21.74 -18.46
C MET A 141 -14.62 22.29 -17.24
N GLY A 142 -13.29 22.36 -17.31
CA GLY A 142 -12.43 22.82 -16.22
C GLY A 142 -12.13 21.77 -15.14
N MET A 143 -12.52 20.51 -15.35
CA MET A 143 -12.13 19.38 -14.51
C MET A 143 -11.02 18.59 -15.18
N ASN A 144 -9.95 18.33 -14.45
CA ASN A 144 -8.89 17.42 -14.89
C ASN A 144 -9.21 16.02 -14.39
N ILE A 145 -9.42 15.11 -15.33
CA ILE A 145 -9.65 13.70 -15.07
C ILE A 145 -8.31 13.00 -15.23
N VAL A 146 -7.88 12.29 -14.20
CA VAL A 146 -6.69 11.42 -14.28
C VAL A 146 -7.09 10.13 -14.97
N LEU A 147 -6.22 9.63 -15.84
CA LEU A 147 -6.36 8.37 -16.56
C LEU A 147 -5.34 7.38 -15.98
N PRO A 148 -5.70 6.59 -14.94
CA PRO A 148 -4.78 5.62 -14.34
C PRO A 148 -4.31 4.63 -15.40
N GLY A 149 -3.01 4.32 -15.40
CA GLY A 149 -2.39 3.43 -16.39
C GLY A 149 -2.25 4.01 -17.81
N GLY A 150 -2.55 5.31 -18.01
CA GLY A 150 -2.48 5.98 -19.32
C GLY A 150 -3.55 5.51 -20.30
N TYR A 151 -3.91 6.33 -21.28
CA TYR A 151 -4.97 6.00 -22.24
C TYR A 151 -4.48 6.22 -23.66
N CYS A 152 -4.31 5.15 -24.41
CA CYS A 152 -4.01 5.25 -25.84
C CYS A 152 -5.15 5.93 -26.57
N SER A 153 -4.84 7.06 -27.18
CA SER A 153 -5.75 7.80 -28.04
C SER A 153 -4.95 8.48 -29.14
N ALA A 154 -5.66 9.09 -30.06
CA ALA A 154 -5.08 9.88 -31.12
C ALA A 154 -6.00 11.06 -31.41
N ALA A 155 -5.40 12.13 -31.94
CA ALA A 155 -6.15 13.24 -32.48
C ALA A 155 -6.91 12.78 -33.73
N CYS A 156 -8.20 13.08 -33.80
CA CYS A 156 -9.08 12.75 -34.93
C CYS A 156 -9.83 13.99 -35.44
N ASP A 157 -10.19 13.96 -36.72
CA ASP A 157 -10.92 15.03 -37.40
C ASP A 157 -12.45 14.83 -37.31
N PRO A 158 -13.21 15.72 -36.65
CA PRO A 158 -14.68 15.66 -36.64
C PRO A 158 -15.33 15.66 -38.02
N ASP A 159 -14.69 16.31 -38.99
CA ASP A 159 -15.21 16.49 -40.33
C ASP A 159 -14.73 15.40 -41.30
N ALA A 160 -14.00 14.40 -40.80
CA ALA A 160 -13.61 13.23 -41.58
C ALA A 160 -14.86 12.52 -42.13
N THR A 161 -14.80 12.11 -43.40
CA THR A 161 -15.91 11.38 -44.04
C THR A 161 -16.10 9.96 -43.50
N THR A 162 -15.14 9.47 -42.73
CA THR A 162 -15.09 8.14 -42.11
C THR A 162 -14.57 8.29 -40.69
N ASP A 163 -15.08 7.52 -39.75
CA ASP A 163 -14.59 7.51 -38.37
C ASP A 163 -13.17 6.93 -38.34
N GLU A 164 -12.20 7.80 -38.04
CA GLU A 164 -10.77 7.48 -38.02
C GLU A 164 -10.39 6.57 -36.85
N CYS A 165 -11.20 6.56 -35.78
CA CYS A 165 -10.95 5.77 -34.58
C CYS A 165 -11.57 4.37 -34.65
N ALA A 166 -12.50 4.15 -35.58
CA ALA A 166 -13.32 2.94 -35.63
C ALA A 166 -12.51 1.65 -35.90
N ALA A 167 -11.44 1.75 -36.68
CA ALA A 167 -10.58 0.60 -36.97
C ALA A 167 -9.87 0.07 -35.70
N ASP A 168 -9.61 0.96 -34.75
CA ASP A 168 -8.88 0.70 -33.51
C ASP A 168 -9.81 0.63 -32.27
N GLY A 169 -11.12 0.39 -32.52
CA GLY A 169 -12.12 0.14 -31.49
C GLY A 169 -12.58 1.37 -30.72
N GLY A 170 -12.42 2.56 -31.30
CA GLY A 170 -12.90 3.82 -30.73
C GLY A 170 -13.86 4.58 -31.64
N GLU A 171 -14.30 5.73 -31.15
CA GLU A 171 -15.07 6.73 -31.90
C GLU A 171 -14.42 8.10 -31.68
N CYS A 172 -14.42 8.92 -32.72
CA CYS A 172 -13.93 10.29 -32.63
C CYS A 172 -14.88 11.16 -31.79
N TYR A 173 -14.50 11.44 -30.54
CA TYR A 173 -15.23 12.37 -29.68
C TYR A 173 -14.78 13.80 -29.93
N VAL A 174 -15.74 14.68 -30.22
CA VAL A 174 -15.49 16.10 -30.44
C VAL A 174 -16.34 16.96 -29.50
N ASN A 175 -15.69 17.91 -28.84
CA ASN A 175 -16.40 18.97 -28.12
C ASN A 175 -16.45 20.22 -29.00
N THR A 176 -17.52 20.33 -29.79
CA THR A 176 -17.78 21.48 -30.68
C THR A 176 -17.86 22.82 -29.92
N GLN A 177 -18.05 22.80 -28.60
CA GLN A 177 -18.09 23.99 -27.75
C GLN A 177 -16.70 24.53 -27.37
N ALA A 178 -15.65 23.70 -27.47
CA ALA A 178 -14.30 24.02 -26.98
C ALA A 178 -13.25 24.23 -28.09
N GLY A 179 -13.59 24.03 -29.37
CA GLY A 179 -12.65 24.22 -30.48
C GLY A 179 -11.45 23.26 -30.46
N ILE A 180 -11.61 22.11 -29.81
CA ILE A 180 -10.58 21.06 -29.73
C ILE A 180 -10.63 20.18 -30.98
N THR A 181 -9.44 19.81 -31.46
CA THR A 181 -9.25 18.64 -32.32
C THR A 181 -9.85 17.42 -31.61
N GLY A 182 -10.56 16.56 -32.34
CA GLY A 182 -11.23 15.39 -31.76
C GLY A 182 -10.25 14.43 -31.12
N MET A 183 -10.73 13.60 -30.20
CA MET A 183 -9.94 12.55 -29.56
C MET A 183 -10.64 11.21 -29.70
N CYS A 184 -9.88 10.15 -30.00
CA CYS A 184 -10.41 8.79 -30.02
C CYS A 184 -10.73 8.28 -28.61
N PHE A 185 -11.98 7.90 -28.36
CA PHE A 185 -12.36 7.19 -27.12
C PHE A 185 -12.85 5.78 -27.44
N LYS A 186 -12.42 4.82 -26.63
CA LYS A 186 -12.88 3.43 -26.71
C LYS A 186 -14.36 3.40 -26.39
N THR A 187 -15.17 2.97 -27.36
CA THR A 187 -16.60 2.79 -27.16
C THR A 187 -16.86 1.53 -26.33
N CYS A 188 -17.97 1.51 -25.60
CA CYS A 188 -18.39 0.33 -24.85
C CYS A 188 -19.91 0.22 -24.80
N THR A 189 -20.41 -1.00 -24.63
CA THR A 189 -21.83 -1.26 -24.30
C THR A 189 -22.04 -1.80 -22.89
N ASP A 190 -21.00 -2.39 -22.30
CA ASP A 190 -20.97 -2.92 -20.94
C ASP A 190 -19.62 -2.62 -20.27
N ALA A 191 -19.60 -2.60 -18.94
CA ALA A 191 -18.39 -2.35 -18.17
C ALA A 191 -17.30 -3.41 -18.40
N SER A 192 -17.65 -4.65 -18.77
CA SER A 192 -16.69 -5.73 -19.05
C SER A 192 -15.87 -5.52 -20.33
N GLU A 193 -16.28 -4.62 -21.22
CA GLU A 193 -15.52 -4.24 -22.42
C GLU A 193 -14.40 -3.23 -22.09
N CYS A 194 -14.47 -2.64 -20.90
CA CYS A 194 -13.46 -1.73 -20.39
C CYS A 194 -12.41 -2.48 -19.58
N ARG A 195 -11.17 -1.98 -19.63
CA ARG A 195 -10.10 -2.51 -18.80
C ARG A 195 -10.40 -2.28 -17.31
N THR A 196 -9.79 -3.08 -16.45
CA THR A 196 -9.90 -2.94 -15.00
C THR A 196 -9.63 -1.51 -14.56
N GLY A 197 -10.47 -0.99 -13.65
CA GLY A 197 -10.40 0.41 -13.19
C GLY A 197 -11.14 1.40 -14.09
N TYR A 198 -11.69 0.98 -15.23
CA TYR A 198 -12.52 1.82 -16.11
C TYR A 198 -13.96 1.30 -16.12
N ASN A 199 -14.92 2.21 -16.28
CA ASN A 199 -16.33 1.90 -16.38
C ASN A 199 -16.90 2.42 -17.70
N CYS A 200 -17.96 1.75 -18.17
CA CYS A 200 -18.68 2.21 -19.33
C CYS A 200 -19.61 3.37 -18.96
N GLY A 201 -19.39 4.56 -19.52
CA GLY A 201 -20.10 5.77 -19.14
C GLY A 201 -20.17 6.81 -20.25
N VAL A 202 -20.96 7.87 -20.03
CA VAL A 202 -21.15 8.95 -21.00
C VAL A 202 -20.32 10.17 -20.60
N ILE A 203 -19.64 10.80 -21.56
CA ILE A 203 -19.06 12.14 -21.37
C ILE A 203 -20.14 13.19 -21.63
N THR A 204 -20.71 13.16 -22.84
CA THR A 204 -21.86 13.96 -23.29
C THR A 204 -22.58 13.23 -24.42
N GLY A 205 -23.89 13.45 -24.58
CA GLY A 205 -24.67 12.83 -25.66
C GLY A 205 -25.17 11.43 -25.31
N THR A 206 -25.23 10.54 -26.30
CA THR A 206 -25.79 9.19 -26.16
C THR A 206 -24.77 8.05 -26.27
N SER A 207 -23.59 8.32 -26.82
CA SER A 207 -22.51 7.34 -26.92
C SER A 207 -21.85 7.11 -25.56
N THR A 208 -21.45 5.86 -25.32
CA THR A 208 -20.79 5.40 -24.11
C THR A 208 -19.35 5.00 -24.38
N TYR A 209 -18.46 5.39 -23.47
CA TYR A 209 -17.02 5.22 -23.56
C TYR A 209 -16.47 4.58 -22.30
N CYS A 210 -15.32 3.91 -22.43
CA CYS A 210 -14.56 3.44 -21.29
C CYS A 210 -13.83 4.60 -20.63
N LEU A 211 -14.29 4.99 -19.44
CA LEU A 211 -13.83 6.17 -18.70
C LEU A 211 -13.39 5.75 -17.28
N PRO A 212 -12.38 6.43 -16.70
CA PRO A 212 -12.00 6.17 -15.32
C PRO A 212 -13.13 6.63 -14.38
N PRO A 213 -13.19 6.11 -13.14
CA PRO A 213 -14.16 6.57 -12.14
C PRO A 213 -14.01 8.07 -11.89
N PHE A 214 -15.10 8.83 -12.03
CA PHE A 214 -15.15 10.29 -11.83
C PHE A 214 -15.10 10.73 -10.35
N SER A 215 -14.65 9.87 -9.43
CA SER A 215 -14.66 10.16 -8.00
C SER A 215 -13.49 11.07 -7.60
N LYS A 216 -13.87 12.34 -7.34
CA LYS A 216 -13.24 13.46 -6.60
C LYS A 216 -11.80 13.36 -6.13
#